data_AF-A0AAV6TNV4-F1
#
_entry.id   AF-A0AAV6TNV4-F1
#
_cell.length_a   1.000
_cell.length_b   1.000
_cell.length_c   1.000
_cell.angle_alpha   90.00
_cell.angle_beta   90.00
_cell.angle_gamma   90.00
#
_symmetry.space_group_name_H-M   'P 1'
#
loop_
_entity.id
_entity.type
_entity.pdbx_description
1 polymer ?
#
loop_
_entity_poly.entity_id
_entity_poly.type
_entity_poly.pdbx_seq_one_letter_code
_entity_poly.pdbx_strand_id
1 'polypeptide(L)'
;MKLEFQLFKPGHILARKGQKQVGGVTSWERLRNVTVVCAISASGQYIPPMCIFPRKRMTPLLERGGPPGSLDSCSHNGWSNEEIFLDWLQHFKRFCKPTEDEPVLLVLDNHGSHISLDSYTFCCKNHIHVLSIPPHTKSSH
;
A
#
# COMPACT_ATOMS: atom_id res chain seq x y z
N MET A 1 -6.14 -5.55 4.88
CA MET A 1 -7.00 -4.34 4.89
C MET A 1 -6.52 -3.39 3.80
N LYS A 2 -7.22 -3.32 2.67
CA LYS A 2 -6.87 -2.44 1.55
C LYS A 2 -7.48 -1.07 1.79
N LEU A 3 -6.68 -0.09 2.15
CA LEU A 3 -7.12 1.31 2.17
C LEU A 3 -6.71 1.94 0.83
N GLU A 4 -7.65 1.98 -0.12
CA GLU A 4 -7.53 2.80 -1.31
C GLU A 4 -7.84 4.26 -0.93
N PHE A 5 -6.82 5.11 -0.88
CA PHE A 5 -7.02 6.55 -0.81
C PHE A 5 -7.19 7.10 -2.24
N GLN A 6 -8.41 7.43 -2.63
CA GLN A 6 -8.66 8.30 -3.79
C GLN A 6 -8.40 9.76 -3.36
N LEU A 7 -7.35 10.37 -3.91
CA LEU A 7 -7.03 11.77 -3.69
C LEU A 7 -7.98 12.69 -4.48
N PHE A 8 -8.95 13.23 -3.74
CA PHE A 8 -9.57 14.56 -3.76
C PHE A 8 -10.16 15.15 -5.06
N LYS A 9 -11.43 15.58 -4.97
CA LYS A 9 -12.14 16.44 -5.93
C LYS A 9 -11.36 17.75 -6.13
N PRO A 10 -11.13 18.26 -7.34
CA PRO A 10 -10.43 19.53 -7.51
C PRO A 10 -11.22 20.66 -6.82
N GLY A 11 -10.56 21.39 -5.92
CA GLY A 11 -11.10 22.60 -5.30
C GLY A 11 -11.29 23.74 -6.30
N HIS A 12 -11.82 24.86 -5.80
CA HIS A 12 -12.15 26.06 -6.59
C HIS A 12 -10.99 26.51 -7.50
N ILE A 13 -11.31 26.80 -8.77
CA ILE A 13 -10.35 27.26 -9.78
C ILE A 13 -10.36 28.79 -9.78
N LEU A 14 -9.21 29.43 -9.50
CA LEU A 14 -9.03 30.87 -9.67
C LEU A 14 -8.55 31.15 -11.10
N ALA A 15 -9.35 31.88 -11.88
CA ALA A 15 -8.99 32.30 -13.23
C ALA A 15 -9.35 33.77 -13.46
N ARG A 16 -8.68 34.43 -14.42
CA ARG A 16 -9.03 35.80 -14.80
C ARG A 16 -10.45 35.82 -15.39
N LYS A 17 -11.26 36.79 -14.94
CA LYS A 17 -12.64 36.99 -15.43
C LYS A 17 -12.62 37.13 -16.96
N GLY A 18 -13.27 36.20 -17.67
CA GLY A 18 -13.34 36.17 -19.14
C GLY A 18 -12.46 35.10 -19.82
N GLN A 19 -11.59 34.38 -19.10
CA GLN A 19 -10.88 33.23 -19.67
C GLN A 19 -11.84 32.04 -19.86
N LYS A 20 -12.07 31.66 -21.13
CA LYS A 20 -12.87 30.48 -21.50
C LYS A 20 -12.08 29.17 -21.48
N GLN A 21 -10.74 29.26 -21.56
CA GLN A 21 -9.83 28.12 -21.43
C GLN A 21 -8.88 28.37 -20.28
N VAL A 22 -9.03 27.58 -19.22
CA VAL A 22 -8.12 27.55 -18.07
C VAL A 22 -7.35 26.24 -18.19
N GLY A 23 -6.09 26.33 -18.62
CA GLY A 23 -5.20 25.18 -18.62
C GLY A 23 -4.92 24.78 -17.17
N GLY A 24 -5.51 23.68 -16.71
CA GLY A 24 -5.07 23.07 -15.47
C GLY A 24 -3.68 22.49 -15.71
N VAL A 25 -2.69 22.86 -14.89
CA VAL A 25 -1.47 22.06 -14.77
C VAL A 25 -1.88 20.79 -14.05
N THR A 26 -2.42 19.84 -14.81
CA THR A 26 -2.65 18.49 -14.37
C THR A 26 -1.32 17.77 -14.53
N SER A 27 -0.65 17.45 -13.42
CA SER A 27 0.41 16.45 -13.47
C SER A 27 -0.15 15.25 -14.24
N TRP A 28 0.61 14.74 -15.20
CA TRP A 28 0.24 13.54 -15.98
C TRP A 28 0.05 12.30 -15.08
N GLU A 29 0.38 12.43 -13.78
CA GLU A 29 0.12 11.48 -12.70
C GLU A 29 -1.36 11.42 -12.28
N ARG A 30 -2.21 12.39 -12.66
CA ARG A 30 -3.64 12.49 -12.25
C ARG A 30 -4.57 11.37 -12.73
N LEU A 31 -4.06 10.37 -13.45
CA LEU A 31 -4.83 9.23 -13.94
C LEU A 31 -4.31 7.88 -13.46
N ARG A 32 -3.32 7.85 -12.55
CA ARG A 32 -2.76 6.59 -12.08
C ARG A 32 -2.89 6.49 -10.56
N ASN A 33 -3.70 5.53 -10.10
CA ASN A 33 -3.88 5.26 -8.69
C ASN A 33 -2.55 4.79 -8.08
N VAL A 34 -2.15 5.40 -6.96
CA VAL A 34 -1.08 4.91 -6.11
C VAL A 34 -1.70 3.90 -5.15
N THR A 35 -1.12 2.70 -5.06
CA THR A 35 -1.58 1.71 -4.07
C THR A 35 -0.84 1.95 -2.77
N VAL A 36 -1.57 2.02 -1.66
CA VAL A 36 -0.99 2.10 -0.32
C VAL A 36 -1.27 0.79 0.42
N VAL A 37 -0.23 0.16 0.94
CA VAL A 37 -0.32 -1.06 1.75
C VAL A 37 -0.12 -0.68 3.21
N CYS A 38 -1.14 -0.95 4.04
CA CYS A 38 -1.15 -0.63 5.46
C CYS A 38 -1.46 -1.88 6.29
N ALA A 39 -0.88 -1.95 7.49
CA ALA A 39 -1.25 -2.91 8.52
C ALA A 39 -1.42 -2.19 9.86
N ILE A 40 -2.48 -2.55 10.59
CA ILE A 40 -2.85 -1.97 11.87
C ILE A 40 -3.22 -3.12 12.81
N SER A 41 -2.71 -3.07 14.04
CA SER A 41 -3.03 -4.02 15.11
C SER A 41 -4.38 -3.70 15.76
N ALA A 42 -4.93 -4.66 16.50
CA ALA A 42 -6.13 -4.42 17.32
C ALA A 42 -5.90 -3.37 18.43
N SER A 43 -4.64 -3.18 18.86
CA SER A 43 -4.25 -2.13 19.82
C SER A 43 -4.13 -0.74 19.18
N GLY A 44 -4.35 -0.61 17.87
CA GLY A 44 -4.27 0.66 17.14
C GLY A 44 -2.85 1.06 16.73
N GLN A 45 -1.86 0.19 16.93
CA GLN A 45 -0.50 0.42 16.42
C GLN A 45 -0.48 0.13 14.92
N TYR A 46 0.25 0.94 14.15
CA TYR A 46 0.35 0.77 12.71
C TYR A 46 1.79 0.51 12.29
N ILE A 47 1.94 -0.26 11.22
CA ILE A 47 3.20 -0.41 10.50
C ILE A 47 3.32 0.76 9.52
N PRO A 48 4.47 1.46 9.44
CA PRO A 48 4.65 2.51 8.45
C PRO A 48 4.26 2.02 7.04
N PRO A 49 3.46 2.79 6.29
CA PRO A 49 2.83 2.31 5.08
C PRO A 49 3.85 2.09 3.96
N MET A 50 3.49 1.23 3.00
CA MET A 50 4.18 1.15 1.72
C MET A 50 3.38 1.84 0.62
N CYS A 51 4.02 2.67 -0.20
CA CYS A 51 3.43 3.30 -1.38
C CYS A 51 3.95 2.63 -2.65
N ILE A 52 3.04 2.20 -3.53
CA ILE A 52 3.36 1.57 -4.82
C ILE A 52 2.95 2.50 -5.94
N PHE A 53 3.95 3.04 -6.63
CA PHE A 53 3.75 4.01 -7.69
C PHE A 53 3.64 3.33 -9.07
N PRO A 54 2.69 3.74 -9.92
CA PRO A 54 2.45 3.19 -11.25
C PRO A 54 3.46 3.71 -12.29
N ARG A 55 4.71 3.22 -12.21
CA ARG A 55 5.88 3.68 -12.99
C ARG A 55 6.95 2.58 -13.06
N LYS A 56 7.91 2.75 -13.98
CA LYS A 56 8.96 1.74 -14.24
C LYS A 56 10.22 1.86 -13.37
N ARG A 57 10.55 3.04 -12.84
CA ARG A 57 11.84 3.31 -12.17
C ARG A 57 11.58 4.12 -10.93
N MET A 58 12.28 3.91 -9.81
CA MET A 58 12.18 4.79 -8.63
C MET A 58 12.85 6.16 -8.88
N THR A 59 12.50 7.19 -8.10
CA THR A 59 13.20 8.48 -8.08
C THR A 59 13.18 9.04 -6.65
N PRO A 60 14.23 9.74 -6.21
CA PRO A 60 14.25 10.38 -4.89
C PRO A 60 13.17 11.46 -4.69
N LEU A 61 12.46 11.89 -5.74
CA LEU A 61 11.30 12.78 -5.61
C LEU A 61 10.07 12.09 -5.00
N LEU A 62 9.92 10.77 -5.15
CA LEU A 62 8.75 10.06 -4.61
C LEU A 62 8.84 9.79 -3.12
N GLU A 63 10.06 9.57 -2.63
CA GLU A 63 10.34 9.32 -1.22
C GLU A 63 10.19 10.60 -0.37
N ARG A 64 10.01 11.76 -1.03
CA ARG A 64 9.87 13.05 -0.34
C ARG A 64 8.47 13.23 0.24
N GLY A 65 8.43 13.49 1.55
CA GLY A 65 7.19 13.82 2.26
C GLY A 65 6.37 12.61 2.68
N GLY A 66 6.90 11.40 2.53
CA GLY A 66 6.31 10.18 3.10
C GLY A 66 6.34 10.18 4.63
N PRO A 67 5.42 9.45 5.30
CA PRO A 67 5.49 9.22 6.74
C PRO A 67 6.85 8.63 7.15
N PRO A 68 7.39 8.96 8.33
CA PRO A 68 8.66 8.40 8.77
C PRO A 68 8.67 6.87 8.74
N GLY A 69 9.68 6.30 8.09
CA GLY A 69 9.81 4.86 7.93
C GLY A 69 8.89 4.25 6.87
N SER A 70 8.18 5.04 6.05
CA SER A 70 7.46 4.50 4.90
C SER A 70 8.40 3.80 3.93
N LEU A 71 7.84 2.85 3.18
CA LEU A 71 8.55 2.15 2.12
C LEU A 71 7.95 2.53 0.77
N ASP A 72 8.78 2.82 -0.22
CA ASP A 72 8.32 3.20 -1.55
C ASP A 72 8.73 2.14 -2.56
N SER A 73 7.80 1.75 -3.43
CA SER A 73 8.06 0.82 -4.52
C SER A 73 7.38 1.26 -5.82
N CYS A 74 7.75 0.64 -6.93
CA CYS A 74 7.24 0.97 -8.25
C CYS A 74 6.82 -0.31 -8.98
N SER A 75 5.64 -0.28 -9.61
CA SER A 75 5.22 -1.34 -10.52
C SER A 75 4.60 -0.72 -11.78
N HIS A 76 4.57 -1.47 -12.88
CA HIS A 76 4.09 -0.94 -14.16
C HIS A 76 2.65 -0.39 -14.08
N ASN A 77 1.81 -1.05 -13.29
CA ASN A 77 0.38 -0.78 -13.15
C ASN A 77 0.00 -0.17 -11.79
N GLY A 78 0.96 0.04 -10.88
CA GLY A 78 0.74 0.57 -9.53
C GLY A 78 0.16 -0.45 -8.54
N TRP A 79 0.03 -1.71 -8.95
CA TRP A 79 -0.43 -2.81 -8.09
C TRP A 79 0.76 -3.54 -7.45
N SER A 80 0.52 -4.21 -6.34
CA SER A 80 1.50 -5.13 -5.75
C SER A 80 1.70 -6.35 -6.65
N ASN A 81 2.88 -6.94 -6.57
CA ASN A 81 3.21 -8.26 -7.12
C ASN A 81 3.90 -9.08 -6.00
N GLU A 82 4.37 -10.28 -6.33
CA GLU A 82 5.00 -11.19 -5.37
C GLU A 82 6.28 -10.60 -4.74
N GLU A 83 7.14 -9.97 -5.55
CA GLU A 83 8.39 -9.35 -5.09
C GLU A 83 8.12 -8.17 -4.14
N ILE A 84 7.23 -7.25 -4.55
CA ILE A 84 6.83 -6.08 -3.75
C ILE A 84 6.15 -6.52 -2.45
N PHE A 85 5.35 -7.60 -2.50
CA PHE A 85 4.71 -8.13 -1.31
C PHE A 85 5.73 -8.76 -0.34
N LEU A 86 6.75 -9.45 -0.86
CA LEU A 86 7.84 -9.99 -0.04
C LEU A 86 8.67 -8.87 0.61
N ASP A 87 8.97 -7.79 -0.13
CA ASP A 87 9.61 -6.59 0.42
C ASP A 87 8.76 -5.97 1.54
N TRP A 88 7.45 -5.91 1.33
CA TRP A 88 6.51 -5.46 2.35
C TRP A 88 6.49 -6.38 3.58
N LEU A 89 6.61 -7.70 3.42
CA LEU A 89 6.69 -8.64 4.55
C LEU A 89 7.98 -8.48 5.36
N GLN A 90 9.11 -8.22 4.70
CA GLN A 90 10.37 -7.91 5.39
C GLN A 90 10.26 -6.62 6.21
N HIS A 91 9.64 -5.60 5.62
CA HIS A 91 9.31 -4.35 6.30
C HIS A 91 8.38 -4.59 7.49
N PHE A 92 7.29 -5.34 7.29
CA PHE A 92 6.35 -5.73 8.34
C PHE A 92 7.05 -6.40 9.52
N LYS A 93 7.89 -7.42 9.26
CA LYS A 93 8.68 -8.10 10.29
C LYS A 93 9.57 -7.13 11.08
N ARG A 94 10.23 -6.18 10.40
CA ARG A 94 11.13 -5.21 11.05
C ARG A 94 10.42 -4.39 12.13
N PHE A 95 9.17 -4.03 11.91
CA PHE A 95 8.38 -3.23 12.84
C PHE A 95 7.61 -4.08 13.85
N CYS A 96 7.04 -5.21 13.41
CA CYS A 96 6.22 -6.07 14.26
C CYS A 96 7.04 -6.97 15.20
N LYS A 97 8.28 -7.31 14.81
CA LYS A 97 9.25 -8.13 15.57
C LYS A 97 8.67 -9.41 16.20
N PRO A 98 7.98 -10.26 15.40
CA PRO A 98 7.47 -11.54 15.89
C PRO A 98 8.59 -12.44 16.41
N THR A 99 8.29 -13.22 17.44
CA THR A 99 9.17 -14.23 18.03
C THR A 99 8.43 -15.56 18.16
N GLU A 100 9.13 -16.62 18.58
CA GLU A 100 8.50 -17.91 18.84
C GLU A 100 7.47 -17.85 19.98
N ASP A 101 7.79 -17.09 21.04
CA ASP A 101 6.90 -16.90 22.20
C ASP A 101 5.77 -15.90 21.92
N GLU A 102 6.00 -14.95 21.01
CA GLU A 102 5.04 -13.90 20.62
C GLU A 102 4.83 -13.89 19.09
N PRO A 103 4.13 -14.89 18.53
CA PRO A 103 3.84 -14.95 17.11
C PRO A 103 2.80 -13.90 16.71
N VAL A 104 2.79 -13.54 15.42
CA VAL A 104 1.89 -12.51 14.89
C VAL A 104 0.91 -13.10 13.88
N LEU A 105 -0.37 -12.77 14.01
CA LEU A 105 -1.40 -13.10 13.02
C LEU A 105 -1.56 -11.95 12.01
N LEU A 106 -1.21 -12.22 10.75
CA LEU A 106 -1.43 -11.32 9.62
C LEU A 106 -2.72 -11.70 8.90
N VAL A 107 -3.72 -10.82 8.94
CA VAL A 107 -5.02 -11.02 8.26
C VAL A 107 -5.04 -10.26 6.94
N LEU A 108 -5.19 -10.99 5.84
CA LEU A 108 -5.25 -10.46 4.48
C LEU A 108 -6.69 -10.47 3.96
N ASP A 109 -7.09 -9.35 3.37
CA ASP A 109 -8.40 -9.20 2.72
C ASP A 109 -8.25 -9.64 1.25
N ASN A 110 -8.97 -10.71 0.88
CA ASN A 110 -9.16 -11.18 -0.50
C ASN A 110 -7.90 -11.09 -1.40
N HIS A 111 -6.76 -11.55 -0.87
CA HIS A 111 -5.47 -11.62 -1.59
C HIS A 111 -4.93 -13.06 -1.62
N GLY A 112 -5.84 -14.04 -1.55
CA GLY A 112 -5.46 -15.46 -1.51
C GLY A 112 -4.83 -15.97 -2.81
N SER A 113 -5.02 -15.29 -3.94
CA SER A 113 -4.58 -15.75 -5.26
C SER A 113 -3.12 -15.43 -5.62
N HIS A 114 -2.42 -14.63 -4.81
CA HIS A 114 -1.07 -14.13 -5.13
C HIS A 114 -0.07 -14.22 -3.97
N ILE A 115 -0.34 -15.05 -2.95
CA ILE A 115 0.69 -15.35 -1.94
C ILE A 115 1.67 -16.34 -2.58
N SER A 116 2.87 -15.88 -2.89
CA SER A 116 3.94 -16.73 -3.41
C SER A 116 4.43 -17.73 -2.37
N LEU A 117 5.04 -18.84 -2.81
CA LEU A 117 5.66 -19.81 -1.93
C LEU A 117 6.76 -19.16 -1.07
N ASP A 118 7.49 -18.20 -1.62
CA ASP A 118 8.53 -17.46 -0.91
C ASP A 118 7.95 -16.60 0.21
N SER A 119 6.82 -15.92 -0.05
CA SER A 119 6.09 -15.14 0.95
C SER A 119 5.59 -16.03 2.09
N TYR A 120 4.99 -17.18 1.75
CA TYR A 120 4.53 -18.14 2.75
C TYR A 120 5.70 -18.71 3.59
N THR A 121 6.77 -19.13 2.92
CA THR A 121 7.98 -19.66 3.58
C THR A 121 8.62 -18.62 4.50
N PHE A 122 8.67 -17.36 4.05
CA PHE A 122 9.14 -16.25 4.86
C PHE A 122 8.27 -16.08 6.12
N CYS A 123 6.95 -16.08 5.98
CA CYS A 123 6.05 -15.95 7.12
C CYS A 123 6.26 -17.08 8.15
N CYS A 124 6.30 -18.34 7.71
CA CYS A 124 6.53 -19.49 8.59
C CYS A 124 7.86 -19.38 9.35
N LYS A 125 8.95 -19.02 8.67
CA LYS A 125 10.28 -18.87 9.28
C LYS A 125 10.38 -17.72 10.29
N ASN A 126 9.45 -16.78 10.26
CA ASN A 126 9.48 -15.58 11.09
C ASN A 126 8.29 -15.50 12.06
N HIS A 127 7.65 -16.64 12.37
CA HIS A 127 6.53 -16.71 13.32
C HIS A 127 5.35 -15.77 12.96
N ILE A 128 5.11 -15.61 11.66
CA ILE A 128 3.96 -14.88 11.12
C ILE A 128 2.96 -15.92 10.59
N HIS A 129 1.80 -15.98 11.22
CA HIS A 129 0.68 -16.78 10.74
C HIS A 129 -0.17 -15.95 9.78
N VAL A 130 -0.44 -16.46 8.59
CA VAL A 130 -1.23 -15.74 7.58
C VAL A 130 -2.63 -16.32 7.52
N LEU A 131 -3.64 -15.45 7.66
CA LEU A 131 -5.05 -15.78 7.46
C LEU A 131 -5.58 -14.98 6.28
N SER A 132 -5.98 -15.65 5.20
CA SER A 132 -6.67 -15.02 4.07
C SER A 132 -8.17 -15.18 4.24
N ILE A 133 -8.89 -14.07 4.18
CA ILE A 133 -10.36 -14.07 4.20
C ILE A 133 -10.88 -14.50 2.81
N PRO A 134 -11.86 -15.42 2.71
CA PRO A 134 -12.45 -15.82 1.43
C PRO A 134 -13.08 -14.64 0.68
N PRO A 135 -13.06 -14.65 -0.67
CA PRO A 135 -13.76 -13.65 -1.46
C PRO A 135 -15.25 -13.59 -1.08
N HIS A 136 -15.84 -12.38 -1.08
CA HIS A 136 -17.27 -12.08 -0.83
C HIS A 136 -17.79 -12.02 0.62
N THR A 137 -16.92 -11.96 1.63
CA THR A 137 -17.34 -11.73 3.03
C THR A 137 -17.35 -10.25 3.44
N LYS A 138 -17.78 -9.36 2.54
CA LYS A 138 -18.14 -7.99 2.94
C LYS A 138 -19.54 -8.04 3.54
N SER A 139 -19.64 -8.15 4.88
CA SER A 139 -20.92 -7.85 5.51
C SER A 139 -21.19 -6.36 5.29
N SER A 140 -22.16 -6.07 4.42
CA SER A 140 -22.75 -4.76 4.29
C SER A 140 -23.58 -4.50 5.54
N HIS A 141 -23.01 -3.78 6.51
CA HIS A 141 -23.75 -3.16 7.61
C HIS A 141 -23.47 -1.66 7.57
#